data_AF-A0A6P5ESE4-F1
#
_entry.id   AF-A0A6P5ESE4-F1
#
_cell.length_a   1.000
_cell.length_b   1.000
_cell.length_c   1.000
_cell.angle_alpha   90.00
_cell.angle_beta   90.00
_cell.angle_gamma   90.00
#
_symmetry.space_group_name_H-M   'P 1'
#
loop_
_entity.id
_entity.type
_entity.pdbx_description
1 polymer ?
#
loop_
_entity_poly.entity_id
_entity_poly.type
_entity_poly.pdbx_seq_one_letter_code
_entity_poly.pdbx_strand_id
1 'polypeptide(L)'
;MEKAQSLAEELQEKLAVNKATCQCSEERTKRELECLQQRFKAAFTLFRYLKIQAKASADLNMACAFFRIKHQEGVGFVDGHSMPLSKWSKNANISEFESSAEEAAEANDDWYAADIFSLVRMITCVTEYLVKRVLMAESEASIEKEKANFLTNLTKEMTLAVERVTTKIDEMEISVKLALNTINKLAEQLNNFEQEAAVQRERATDYEQEAAIQRARATECAQEAAMQRERANEHEQEAAMQRKRATESARELFLLKQKFAAFKSEAQLVFRRIEALASSLEQRKEKLISKTLQLHDEKALKEDKVQELMNENVRLQSLVDQKEAQLVALNEQLKLTSLSERDK
;
A
#
# COMPACT_ATOMS: atom_id res chain seq x y z
N MET A 1 -172.95 25.14 -19.42
CA MET A 1 -172.13 23.93 -19.12
C MET A 1 -170.93 23.81 -20.07
N GLU A 2 -171.03 24.23 -21.34
CA GLU A 2 -169.92 24.13 -22.32
C GLU A 2 -168.63 24.92 -21.99
N LYS A 3 -168.71 26.15 -21.45
CA LYS A 3 -167.50 26.91 -21.04
C LYS A 3 -166.69 26.27 -19.91
N ALA A 4 -167.33 25.50 -19.03
CA ALA A 4 -166.66 24.79 -17.95
C ALA A 4 -165.97 23.50 -18.46
N GLN A 5 -166.50 22.89 -19.51
CA GLN A 5 -165.89 21.73 -20.19
C GLN A 5 -164.66 22.13 -21.01
N SER A 6 -164.73 23.22 -21.79
CA SER A 6 -163.57 23.71 -22.57
C SER A 6 -162.38 24.13 -21.69
N LEU A 7 -162.63 24.75 -20.53
CA LEU A 7 -161.57 25.15 -19.60
C LEU A 7 -161.00 23.95 -18.82
N ALA A 8 -161.82 22.92 -18.57
CA ALA A 8 -161.36 21.66 -18.00
C ALA A 8 -160.47 20.88 -19.01
N GLU A 9 -160.84 20.85 -20.29
CA GLU A 9 -160.04 20.22 -21.36
C GLU A 9 -158.69 20.93 -21.56
N GLU A 10 -158.64 22.26 -21.58
CA GLU A 10 -157.38 23.03 -21.71
C GLU A 10 -156.48 22.85 -20.48
N LEU A 11 -157.04 22.80 -19.27
CA LEU A 11 -156.28 22.49 -18.05
C LEU A 11 -155.77 21.05 -18.05
N GLN A 12 -156.54 20.10 -18.58
CA GLN A 12 -156.15 18.70 -18.68
C GLN A 12 -155.05 18.51 -19.74
N GLU A 13 -155.09 19.26 -20.85
CA GLU A 13 -154.03 19.30 -21.87
C GLU A 13 -152.75 19.95 -21.33
N LYS A 14 -152.83 21.12 -20.66
CA LYS A 14 -151.65 21.74 -20.03
C LYS A 14 -151.05 20.87 -18.92
N LEU A 15 -151.88 20.17 -18.16
CA LEU A 15 -151.41 19.21 -17.16
C LEU A 15 -150.77 17.98 -17.81
N ALA A 16 -151.29 17.49 -18.94
CA ALA A 16 -150.67 16.42 -19.73
C ALA A 16 -149.32 16.86 -20.32
N VAL A 17 -149.24 18.08 -20.88
CA VAL A 17 -147.99 18.66 -21.41
C VAL A 17 -146.97 18.87 -20.29
N ASN A 18 -147.32 19.52 -19.18
CA ASN A 18 -146.40 19.70 -18.05
C ASN A 18 -145.95 18.37 -17.47
N LYS A 19 -146.83 17.36 -17.39
CA LYS A 19 -146.47 16.02 -16.95
C LYS A 19 -145.49 15.36 -17.92
N ALA A 20 -145.69 15.51 -19.23
CA ALA A 20 -144.75 15.04 -20.25
C ALA A 20 -143.41 15.79 -20.21
N THR A 21 -143.41 17.12 -20.00
CA THR A 21 -142.18 17.92 -19.86
C THR A 21 -141.43 17.57 -18.57
N CYS A 22 -142.15 17.34 -17.47
CA CYS A 22 -141.56 16.94 -16.19
C CYS A 22 -140.99 15.51 -16.26
N GLN A 23 -141.71 14.57 -16.87
CA GLN A 23 -141.21 13.20 -17.14
C GLN A 23 -140.01 13.20 -18.09
N CYS A 24 -140.03 14.03 -19.14
CA CYS A 24 -138.91 14.19 -20.07
C CYS A 24 -137.67 14.77 -19.37
N SER A 25 -137.86 15.73 -18.46
CA SER A 25 -136.79 16.28 -17.61
C SER A 25 -136.24 15.24 -16.64
N GLU A 26 -137.10 14.47 -15.99
CA GLU A 26 -136.71 13.42 -15.04
C GLU A 26 -135.92 12.30 -15.76
N GLU A 27 -136.38 11.85 -16.93
CA GLU A 27 -135.63 10.89 -17.75
C GLU A 27 -134.30 11.44 -18.26
N ARG A 28 -134.21 12.74 -18.56
CA ARG A 28 -132.97 13.40 -18.97
C ARG A 28 -131.95 13.43 -17.82
N THR A 29 -132.36 13.84 -16.62
CA THR A 29 -131.48 13.84 -15.44
C THR A 29 -131.04 12.44 -15.03
N LYS A 30 -131.90 11.43 -15.18
CA LYS A 30 -131.55 10.03 -14.94
C LYS A 30 -130.49 9.52 -15.93
N ARG A 31 -130.62 9.85 -17.23
CA ARG A 31 -129.62 9.51 -18.25
C ARG A 31 -128.28 10.21 -18.00
N GLU A 32 -128.29 11.48 -17.61
CA GLU A 32 -127.08 12.23 -17.25
C GLU A 32 -126.39 11.64 -16.01
N LEU A 33 -127.15 11.18 -15.01
CA LEU A 33 -126.62 10.50 -13.82
C LEU A 33 -126.00 9.13 -14.17
N GLU A 34 -126.66 8.34 -15.01
CA GLU A 34 -126.15 7.05 -15.49
C GLU A 34 -124.85 7.23 -16.29
N CYS A 35 -124.81 8.21 -17.18
CA CYS A 35 -123.63 8.65 -17.94
C CYS A 35 -122.48 9.05 -17.01
N LEU A 36 -122.72 9.93 -16.03
CA LEU A 36 -121.72 10.34 -15.05
C LEU A 36 -121.20 9.16 -14.20
N GLN A 37 -122.09 8.23 -13.84
CA GLN A 37 -121.72 7.03 -13.10
C GLN A 37 -120.82 6.10 -13.93
N GLN A 38 -121.06 5.97 -15.24
CA GLN A 38 -120.19 5.21 -16.14
C GLN A 38 -118.82 5.89 -16.31
N ARG A 39 -118.79 7.22 -16.50
CA ARG A 39 -117.53 7.99 -16.54
C ARG A 39 -116.72 7.84 -15.28
N PHE A 40 -117.37 7.94 -14.11
CA PHE A 40 -116.73 7.73 -12.82
C PHE A 40 -116.14 6.32 -12.72
N LYS A 41 -116.87 5.28 -13.12
CA LYS A 41 -116.38 3.88 -13.13
C LYS A 41 -115.18 3.70 -14.06
N ALA A 42 -115.21 4.29 -15.26
CA ALA A 42 -114.11 4.23 -16.22
C ALA A 42 -112.85 4.94 -15.68
N ALA A 43 -113.00 6.19 -15.23
CA ALA A 43 -111.92 6.97 -14.63
C ALA A 43 -111.34 6.26 -13.40
N PHE A 44 -112.19 5.72 -12.52
CA PHE A 44 -111.75 4.97 -11.34
C PHE A 44 -110.89 3.75 -11.69
N THR A 45 -111.25 3.03 -12.75
CA THR A 45 -110.49 1.86 -13.23
C THR A 45 -109.13 2.29 -13.79
N LEU A 46 -109.07 3.39 -14.54
CA LEU A 46 -107.82 3.94 -15.06
C LEU A 46 -106.93 4.51 -13.95
N PHE A 47 -107.49 5.18 -12.95
CA PHE A 47 -106.75 5.59 -11.75
C PHE A 47 -106.20 4.38 -10.99
N ARG A 48 -106.97 3.30 -10.89
CA ARG A 48 -106.49 2.05 -10.29
C ARG A 48 -105.34 1.45 -11.10
N TYR A 49 -105.41 1.49 -12.42
CA TYR A 49 -104.33 1.08 -13.32
C TYR A 49 -103.06 1.91 -13.07
N LEU A 50 -103.15 3.24 -13.11
CA LEU A 50 -102.03 4.14 -12.83
C LEU A 50 -101.44 3.91 -11.44
N LYS A 51 -102.29 3.65 -10.44
CA LYS A 51 -101.85 3.33 -9.08
C LYS A 51 -101.07 2.02 -9.01
N ILE A 52 -101.49 1.00 -9.76
CA ILE A 52 -100.76 -0.28 -9.84
C ILE A 52 -99.45 -0.09 -10.60
N GLN A 53 -99.46 0.64 -11.71
CA GLN A 53 -98.29 0.95 -12.51
C GLN A 53 -97.23 1.72 -11.72
N ALA A 54 -97.64 2.74 -10.96
CA ALA A 54 -96.73 3.52 -10.12
C ALA A 54 -96.05 2.64 -9.06
N LYS A 55 -96.80 1.72 -8.45
CA LYS A 55 -96.24 0.75 -7.49
C LYS A 55 -95.27 -0.22 -8.14
N ALA A 56 -95.62 -0.76 -9.31
CA ALA A 56 -94.74 -1.65 -10.06
C ALA A 56 -93.46 -0.92 -10.52
N SER A 57 -93.56 0.38 -10.84
CA SER A 57 -92.44 1.22 -11.25
C SER A 57 -91.50 1.63 -10.10
N ALA A 58 -91.97 1.54 -8.84
CA ALA A 58 -91.19 1.92 -7.66
C ALA A 58 -90.26 0.80 -7.16
N ASP A 59 -90.54 -0.46 -7.50
CA ASP A 59 -89.69 -1.60 -7.18
C ASP A 59 -88.94 -2.02 -8.44
N LEU A 60 -87.60 -2.03 -8.39
CA LEU A 60 -86.75 -2.25 -9.55
C LEU A 60 -87.01 -3.60 -10.24
N ASN A 61 -87.21 -4.66 -9.46
CA ASN A 61 -87.44 -6.00 -9.99
C ASN A 61 -88.82 -6.10 -10.65
N MET A 62 -89.83 -5.51 -10.01
CA MET A 62 -91.18 -5.44 -10.56
C MET A 62 -91.24 -4.54 -11.81
N ALA A 63 -90.48 -3.45 -11.84
CA ALA A 63 -90.41 -2.53 -12.96
C ALA A 63 -89.78 -3.20 -14.19
N CYS A 64 -88.69 -3.95 -14.00
CA CYS A 64 -88.09 -4.75 -15.07
C CYS A 64 -89.08 -5.77 -15.64
N ALA A 65 -89.82 -6.48 -14.79
CA ALA A 65 -90.85 -7.42 -15.24
C ALA A 65 -92.02 -6.71 -15.97
N PHE A 66 -92.47 -5.57 -15.45
CA PHE A 66 -93.61 -4.80 -15.97
C PHE A 66 -93.33 -4.19 -17.35
N PHE A 67 -92.14 -3.60 -17.53
CA PHE A 67 -91.70 -3.02 -18.81
C PHE A 67 -90.99 -4.03 -19.73
N ARG A 68 -91.04 -5.33 -19.39
CA ARG A 68 -90.42 -6.43 -20.16
C ARG A 68 -88.92 -6.27 -20.39
N ILE A 69 -88.23 -5.64 -19.44
CA ILE A 69 -86.78 -5.45 -19.45
C ILE A 69 -86.14 -6.70 -18.85
N LYS A 70 -85.16 -7.28 -19.55
CA LYS A 70 -84.44 -8.47 -19.10
C LYS A 70 -82.95 -8.19 -19.03
N HIS A 71 -82.26 -8.89 -18.13
CA HIS A 71 -80.80 -8.86 -18.09
C HIS A 71 -80.24 -9.92 -19.04
N GLN A 72 -79.33 -9.52 -19.93
CA GLN A 72 -78.60 -10.41 -20.84
C GLN A 72 -77.11 -10.34 -20.52
N GLU A 73 -76.50 -11.50 -20.29
CA GLU A 73 -75.10 -11.63 -19.92
C GLU A 73 -74.18 -11.07 -21.02
N GLY A 74 -73.23 -10.20 -20.63
CA GLY A 74 -72.31 -9.50 -21.54
C GLY A 74 -72.87 -8.27 -22.26
N VAL A 75 -74.19 -8.09 -22.32
CA VAL A 75 -74.87 -6.96 -22.99
C VAL A 75 -75.53 -6.00 -21.99
N GLY A 76 -75.86 -6.48 -20.79
CA GLY A 76 -76.58 -5.74 -19.75
C GLY A 76 -78.09 -5.86 -19.92
N PHE A 77 -78.84 -4.87 -19.45
CA PHE A 77 -80.29 -4.89 -19.63
C PHE A 77 -80.69 -4.62 -21.10
N VAL A 78 -81.70 -5.34 -21.56
CA VAL A 78 -82.28 -5.29 -22.91
C VAL A 78 -83.80 -5.17 -22.80
N ASP A 79 -84.40 -4.45 -23.75
CA ASP A 79 -85.86 -4.31 -23.83
C ASP A 79 -86.55 -5.61 -24.29
N GLY A 80 -87.89 -5.61 -24.31
CA GLY A 80 -88.68 -6.76 -24.79
C GLY A 80 -88.45 -7.14 -26.27
N HIS A 81 -87.77 -6.28 -27.04
CA HIS A 81 -87.35 -6.47 -28.43
C HIS A 81 -85.84 -6.75 -28.55
N SER A 82 -85.15 -7.03 -27.44
CA SER A 82 -83.71 -7.29 -27.37
C SER A 82 -82.83 -6.09 -27.72
N MET A 83 -83.35 -4.86 -27.67
CA MET A 83 -82.54 -3.64 -27.85
C MET A 83 -81.80 -3.31 -26.55
N PRO A 84 -80.46 -3.22 -26.56
CA PRO A 84 -79.68 -2.90 -25.37
C PRO A 84 -79.96 -1.47 -24.89
N LEU A 85 -79.95 -1.30 -23.57
CA LEU A 85 -80.12 -0.01 -22.89
C LEU A 85 -79.24 1.10 -23.46
N SER A 86 -78.00 0.78 -23.83
CA SER A 86 -77.02 1.74 -24.38
C SER A 86 -77.46 2.41 -25.69
N LYS A 87 -78.44 1.84 -26.39
CA LYS A 87 -79.00 2.39 -27.64
C LYS A 87 -80.31 3.15 -27.44
N TRP A 88 -80.81 3.27 -26.21
CA TRP A 88 -82.05 4.00 -25.95
C TRP A 88 -81.86 5.51 -26.15
N SER A 89 -82.88 6.16 -26.71
CA SER A 89 -82.91 7.62 -26.85
C SER A 89 -82.82 8.27 -25.46
N LYS A 90 -81.86 9.17 -25.30
CA LYS A 90 -81.74 10.01 -24.11
C LYS A 90 -82.81 11.11 -24.05
N ASN A 91 -83.57 11.31 -25.13
CA ASN A 91 -84.59 12.35 -25.23
C ASN A 91 -86.00 11.74 -25.16
N ALA A 92 -86.89 12.37 -24.38
CA ALA A 92 -88.30 12.01 -24.34
C ALA A 92 -89.02 12.67 -25.53
N ASN A 93 -89.47 11.87 -26.51
CA ASN A 93 -90.38 12.37 -27.54
C ASN A 93 -91.79 12.45 -26.94
N ILE A 94 -92.07 13.57 -26.27
CA ILE A 94 -93.40 13.88 -25.72
C ILE A 94 -94.32 14.48 -26.81
N SER A 95 -93.76 14.85 -27.97
CA SER A 95 -94.48 15.54 -29.05
C SER A 95 -95.45 14.68 -29.86
N GLU A 96 -95.57 13.37 -29.57
CA GLU A 96 -96.45 12.44 -30.32
C GLU A 96 -97.88 12.40 -29.75
N PHE A 97 -98.24 13.39 -28.92
CA PHE A 97 -99.38 13.31 -28.03
C PHE A 97 -100.21 14.58 -27.88
N GLU A 98 -99.89 15.65 -28.59
CA GLU A 98 -100.78 16.79 -28.71
C GLU A 98 -102.00 16.35 -29.55
N SER A 99 -103.08 16.01 -28.84
CA SER A 99 -104.39 15.83 -29.43
C SER A 99 -104.79 17.17 -30.06
N SER A 100 -104.92 17.19 -31.39
CA SER A 100 -105.52 18.29 -32.15
C SER A 100 -106.95 18.49 -31.66
N ALA A 101 -107.12 19.38 -30.70
CA ALA A 101 -108.40 19.80 -30.17
C ALA A 101 -109.07 20.75 -31.16
N GLU A 102 -109.66 20.20 -32.22
CA GLU A 102 -110.55 20.95 -33.11
C GLU A 102 -111.94 20.28 -33.14
N GLU A 103 -112.86 20.98 -32.48
CA GLU A 103 -114.30 21.11 -32.76
C GLU A 103 -115.14 19.84 -33.03
N ALA A 104 -115.91 19.42 -32.02
CA ALA A 104 -117.26 18.88 -32.22
C ALA A 104 -118.09 18.98 -30.92
N ALA A 105 -118.93 20.01 -30.85
CA ALA A 105 -119.99 20.11 -29.86
C ALA A 105 -121.19 19.27 -30.31
N GLU A 106 -121.51 18.22 -29.56
CA GLU A 106 -122.86 17.75 -29.17
C GLU A 106 -122.79 16.27 -28.74
N ALA A 107 -123.32 15.99 -27.54
CA ALA A 107 -123.69 14.67 -27.02
C ALA A 107 -122.80 13.47 -27.41
N ASN A 108 -121.57 13.37 -26.89
CA ASN A 108 -120.82 12.10 -26.95
C ASN A 108 -120.02 11.84 -25.66
N ASP A 109 -120.30 10.70 -25.04
CA ASP A 109 -119.51 10.14 -23.94
C ASP A 109 -118.06 9.79 -24.36
N ASP A 110 -117.81 9.71 -25.66
CA ASP A 110 -116.54 9.30 -26.24
C ASP A 110 -115.42 10.33 -26.09
N TRP A 111 -115.72 11.64 -26.08
CA TRP A 111 -114.69 12.68 -26.04
C TRP A 111 -113.98 12.78 -24.68
N TYR A 112 -114.75 12.82 -23.59
CA TYR A 112 -114.18 12.87 -22.22
C TYR A 112 -113.41 11.59 -21.87
N ALA A 113 -113.91 10.44 -22.33
CA ALA A 113 -113.20 9.18 -22.19
C ALA A 113 -111.86 9.22 -22.95
N ALA A 114 -111.85 9.70 -24.20
CA ALA A 114 -110.66 9.84 -25.03
C ALA A 114 -109.58 10.73 -24.38
N ASP A 115 -109.96 11.85 -23.76
CA ASP A 115 -109.01 12.74 -23.06
C ASP A 115 -108.40 12.07 -21.82
N ILE A 116 -109.19 11.35 -21.01
CA ILE A 116 -108.65 10.60 -19.87
C ILE A 116 -107.72 9.49 -20.35
N PHE A 117 -108.09 8.76 -21.40
CA PHE A 117 -107.22 7.75 -22.00
C PHE A 117 -105.92 8.35 -22.54
N SER A 118 -105.99 9.54 -23.14
CA SER A 118 -104.82 10.29 -23.60
C SER A 118 -103.90 10.61 -22.43
N LEU A 119 -104.42 11.20 -21.35
CA LEU A 119 -103.63 11.52 -20.16
C LEU A 119 -103.01 10.27 -19.51
N VAL A 120 -103.77 9.18 -19.39
CA VAL A 120 -103.29 7.92 -18.83
C VAL A 120 -102.17 7.33 -19.70
N ARG A 121 -102.33 7.33 -21.03
CA ARG A 121 -101.30 6.87 -21.98
C ARG A 121 -100.06 7.77 -21.91
N MET A 122 -100.20 9.10 -21.76
CA MET A 122 -99.08 10.03 -21.58
C MET A 122 -98.31 9.75 -20.28
N ILE A 123 -99.02 9.64 -19.15
CA ILE A 123 -98.42 9.30 -17.85
C ILE A 123 -97.71 7.94 -17.93
N THR A 124 -98.30 6.97 -18.63
CA THR A 124 -97.72 5.65 -18.85
C THR A 124 -96.39 5.75 -19.62
N CYS A 125 -96.35 6.49 -20.73
CA CYS A 125 -95.15 6.67 -21.52
C CYS A 125 -94.05 7.42 -20.75
N VAL A 126 -94.40 8.47 -20.00
CA VAL A 126 -93.43 9.24 -19.20
C VAL A 126 -92.86 8.40 -18.06
N THR A 127 -93.71 7.65 -17.36
CA THR A 127 -93.25 6.76 -16.27
C THR A 127 -92.35 5.65 -16.79
N GLU A 128 -92.69 5.02 -17.92
CA GLU A 128 -91.82 4.07 -18.60
C GLU A 128 -90.46 4.68 -18.94
N TYR A 129 -90.43 5.84 -19.61
CA TYR A 129 -89.19 6.51 -19.98
C TYR A 129 -88.32 6.87 -18.75
N LEU A 130 -88.92 7.33 -17.66
CA LEU A 130 -88.18 7.66 -16.44
C LEU A 130 -87.59 6.41 -15.79
N VAL A 131 -88.36 5.33 -15.64
CA VAL A 131 -87.87 4.04 -15.10
C VAL A 131 -86.70 3.53 -15.94
N LYS A 132 -86.86 3.59 -17.26
CA LYS A 132 -85.84 3.23 -18.23
C LYS A 132 -84.52 3.99 -18.04
N ARG A 133 -84.60 5.30 -17.77
CA ARG A 133 -83.43 6.13 -17.47
C ARG A 133 -82.79 5.86 -16.12
N VAL A 134 -83.61 5.60 -15.10
CA VAL A 134 -83.12 5.23 -13.77
C VAL A 134 -82.32 3.92 -13.85
N LEU A 135 -82.84 2.92 -14.56
CA LEU A 135 -82.14 1.66 -14.81
C LEU A 135 -80.79 1.84 -15.52
N MET A 136 -80.74 2.69 -16.55
CA MET A 136 -79.47 3.02 -17.22
C MET A 136 -78.47 3.63 -16.24
N ALA A 137 -78.88 4.66 -15.50
CA ALA A 137 -78.03 5.35 -14.55
C ALA A 137 -77.52 4.42 -13.43
N GLU A 138 -78.37 3.51 -12.92
CA GLU A 138 -77.98 2.53 -11.91
C GLU A 138 -76.98 1.50 -12.45
N SER A 139 -77.19 1.01 -13.68
CA SER A 139 -76.25 0.09 -14.33
C SER A 139 -74.89 0.74 -14.62
N GLU A 140 -74.87 1.98 -15.12
CA GLU A 140 -73.64 2.75 -15.34
C GLU A 140 -72.91 3.03 -14.02
N ALA A 141 -73.64 3.40 -12.96
CA ALA A 141 -73.06 3.62 -11.64
C ALA A 141 -72.49 2.33 -11.04
N SER A 142 -73.12 1.18 -11.25
CA SER A 142 -72.60 -0.13 -10.80
C SER A 142 -71.29 -0.48 -11.51
N ILE A 143 -71.24 -0.33 -12.84
CA ILE A 143 -70.03 -0.57 -13.63
C ILE A 143 -68.89 0.36 -13.19
N GLU A 144 -69.19 1.64 -12.99
CA GLU A 144 -68.17 2.60 -12.59
C GLU A 144 -67.67 2.35 -11.15
N LYS A 145 -68.55 1.89 -10.25
CA LYS A 145 -68.18 1.44 -8.91
C LYS A 145 -67.23 0.23 -8.95
N GLU A 146 -67.47 -0.74 -9.85
CA GLU A 146 -66.57 -1.88 -10.04
C GLU A 146 -65.19 -1.45 -10.56
N LYS A 147 -65.14 -0.55 -11.55
CA LYS A 147 -63.86 0.02 -12.03
C LYS A 147 -63.12 0.76 -10.92
N ALA A 148 -63.82 1.59 -10.13
CA ALA A 148 -63.22 2.31 -9.02
C ALA A 148 -62.66 1.34 -7.96
N ASN A 149 -63.37 0.26 -7.65
CA ASN A 149 -62.89 -0.79 -6.75
C ASN A 149 -61.64 -1.49 -7.30
N PHE A 150 -61.62 -1.82 -8.60
CA PHE A 150 -60.47 -2.42 -9.26
C PHE A 150 -59.24 -1.51 -9.17
N LEU A 151 -59.38 -0.22 -9.54
CA LEU A 151 -58.29 0.75 -9.46
C LEU A 151 -57.80 0.97 -8.03
N THR A 152 -58.71 0.96 -7.05
CA THR A 152 -58.37 1.06 -5.62
C THR A 152 -57.55 -0.14 -5.17
N ASN A 153 -57.93 -1.36 -5.58
CA ASN A 153 -57.19 -2.57 -5.25
C ASN A 153 -55.81 -2.58 -5.92
N LEU A 154 -55.73 -2.21 -7.19
CA LEU A 154 -54.45 -2.07 -7.91
C LEU A 154 -53.53 -1.05 -7.22
N THR A 155 -54.07 0.08 -6.77
CA THR A 155 -53.31 1.11 -6.03
C THR A 155 -52.76 0.55 -4.73
N LYS A 156 -53.53 -0.25 -3.99
CA LYS A 156 -53.05 -0.93 -2.76
C LYS A 156 -51.92 -1.91 -3.06
N GLU A 157 -52.04 -2.71 -4.11
CA GLU A 157 -50.99 -3.65 -4.52
C GLU A 157 -49.70 -2.93 -4.91
N MET A 158 -49.80 -1.85 -5.69
CA MET A 158 -48.65 -1.03 -6.05
C MET A 158 -48.03 -0.35 -4.83
N THR A 159 -48.84 0.13 -3.88
CA THR A 159 -48.35 0.72 -2.62
C THR A 159 -47.53 -0.30 -1.82
N LEU A 160 -48.05 -1.52 -1.65
CA LEU A 160 -47.32 -2.60 -0.99
C LEU A 160 -46.04 -2.99 -1.73
N ALA A 161 -46.03 -2.91 -3.07
CA ALA A 161 -44.83 -3.17 -3.86
C ALA A 161 -43.75 -2.09 -3.63
N VAL A 162 -44.15 -0.81 -3.57
CA VAL A 162 -43.26 0.31 -3.27
C VAL A 162 -42.70 0.19 -1.85
N GLU A 163 -43.53 -0.14 -0.87
CA GLU A 163 -43.09 -0.36 0.52
C GLU A 163 -42.02 -1.46 0.60
N ARG A 164 -42.23 -2.61 -0.07
CA ARG A 164 -41.24 -3.71 -0.12
C ARG A 164 -39.92 -3.29 -0.77
N VAL A 165 -39.96 -2.50 -1.83
CA VAL A 165 -38.74 -1.99 -2.48
C VAL A 165 -38.03 -0.99 -1.57
N THR A 166 -38.79 -0.15 -0.88
CA THR A 166 -38.25 0.85 0.06
C THR A 166 -37.51 0.18 1.20
N THR A 167 -38.10 -0.83 1.86
CA THR A 167 -37.41 -1.56 2.94
C THR A 167 -36.13 -2.23 2.45
N LYS A 168 -36.13 -2.76 1.22
CA LYS A 168 -34.94 -3.39 0.63
C LYS A 168 -33.84 -2.37 0.32
N ILE A 169 -34.20 -1.14 -0.07
CA ILE A 169 -33.24 -0.05 -0.25
C ILE A 169 -32.60 0.32 1.10
N ASP A 170 -33.39 0.41 2.17
CA ASP A 170 -32.88 0.71 3.51
C ASP A 170 -31.88 -0.38 4.00
N GLU A 171 -32.20 -1.65 3.80
CA GLU A 171 -31.30 -2.78 4.10
C GLU A 171 -29.99 -2.70 3.29
N MET A 172 -30.09 -2.34 2.01
CA MET A 172 -28.92 -2.14 1.15
C MET A 172 -28.08 -0.95 1.62
N GLU A 173 -28.68 0.15 2.05
CA GLU A 173 -27.97 1.32 2.58
C GLU A 173 -27.16 0.95 3.83
N ILE A 174 -27.76 0.20 4.76
CA ILE A 174 -27.07 -0.30 5.96
C ILE A 174 -25.90 -1.21 5.55
N SER A 175 -26.12 -2.13 4.60
CA SER A 175 -25.08 -3.04 4.11
C SER A 175 -23.91 -2.29 3.47
N VAL A 176 -24.19 -1.25 2.67
CA VAL A 176 -23.16 -0.39 2.06
C VAL A 176 -22.37 0.38 3.11
N LYS A 177 -23.02 0.94 4.14
CA LYS A 177 -22.34 1.63 5.24
C LYS A 177 -21.39 0.69 5.99
N LEU A 178 -21.82 -0.54 6.26
CA LEU A 178 -20.98 -1.57 6.91
C LEU A 178 -19.77 -1.95 6.05
N ALA A 179 -19.98 -2.13 4.74
CA ALA A 179 -18.90 -2.43 3.81
C ALA A 179 -17.88 -1.28 3.74
N LEU A 180 -18.35 -0.04 3.68
CA LEU A 180 -17.48 1.15 3.67
C LEU A 180 -16.63 1.26 4.93
N ASN A 181 -17.22 1.04 6.10
CA ASN A 181 -16.48 1.03 7.37
C ASN A 181 -15.39 -0.06 7.38
N THR A 182 -15.69 -1.23 6.82
CA THR A 182 -14.72 -2.33 6.71
C THR A 182 -13.56 -1.96 5.79
N ILE A 183 -13.86 -1.36 4.63
CA ILE A 183 -12.86 -0.89 3.67
C ILE A 183 -11.95 0.16 4.30
N ASN A 184 -12.50 1.14 5.02
CA ASN A 184 -11.73 2.17 5.71
C ASN A 184 -10.76 1.57 6.74
N LYS A 185 -11.24 0.60 7.53
CA LYS A 185 -10.39 -0.11 8.50
C LYS A 185 -9.26 -0.88 7.81
N LEU A 186 -9.54 -1.54 6.70
CA LEU A 186 -8.51 -2.24 5.92
C LEU A 186 -7.50 -1.27 5.30
N ALA A 187 -7.94 -0.10 4.84
CA ALA A 187 -7.06 0.94 4.31
C ALA A 187 -6.11 1.49 5.39
N GLU A 188 -6.60 1.73 6.60
CA GLU A 188 -5.75 2.13 7.74
C GLU A 188 -4.72 1.05 8.08
N GLN A 189 -5.13 -0.22 8.11
CA GLN A 189 -4.21 -1.33 8.35
C GLN A 189 -3.14 -1.45 7.28
N LEU A 190 -3.52 -1.31 6.00
CA LEU A 190 -2.58 -1.33 4.87
C LEU A 190 -1.55 -0.19 4.99
N ASN A 191 -2.00 1.01 5.33
CA ASN A 191 -1.13 2.17 5.52
C ASN A 191 -0.14 1.95 6.68
N ASN A 192 -0.58 1.34 7.79
CA ASN A 192 0.31 0.98 8.89
C ASN A 192 1.36 -0.06 8.46
N PHE A 193 0.97 -1.10 7.72
CA PHE A 193 1.91 -2.08 7.18
C PHE A 193 2.91 -1.46 6.19
N GLU A 194 2.48 -0.50 5.38
CA GLU A 194 3.36 0.22 4.46
C GLU A 194 4.39 1.07 5.22
N GLN A 195 3.98 1.77 6.27
CA GLN A 195 4.88 2.53 7.15
C GLN A 195 5.88 1.60 7.87
N GLU A 196 5.41 0.49 8.43
CA GLU A 196 6.28 -0.51 9.04
C GLU A 196 7.29 -1.06 8.02
N ALA A 197 6.85 -1.39 6.81
CA ALA A 197 7.74 -1.85 5.74
C ALA A 197 8.77 -0.78 5.34
N ALA A 198 8.42 0.50 5.33
CA ALA A 198 9.36 1.59 5.07
C ALA A 198 10.44 1.67 6.16
N VAL A 199 10.05 1.60 7.44
CA VAL A 199 10.99 1.56 8.58
C VAL A 199 11.92 0.34 8.50
N GLN A 200 11.40 -0.84 8.11
CA GLN A 200 12.24 -2.02 7.96
C GLN A 200 13.24 -1.88 6.80
N ARG A 201 12.88 -1.22 5.70
CA ARG A 201 13.83 -0.92 4.61
C ARG A 201 14.94 0.02 5.07
N GLU A 202 14.60 1.06 5.83
CA GLU A 202 15.59 2.01 6.38
C GLU A 202 16.58 1.29 7.32
N ARG A 203 16.08 0.44 8.23
CA ARG A 203 16.94 -0.38 9.09
C ARG A 203 17.85 -1.32 8.29
N ALA A 204 17.33 -1.92 7.21
CA ALA A 204 18.15 -2.78 6.35
C ALA A 204 19.28 -1.98 5.67
N THR A 205 19.01 -0.76 5.21
CA THR A 205 20.05 0.11 4.64
C THR A 205 21.09 0.53 5.68
N ASP A 206 20.68 0.80 6.92
CA ASP A 206 21.60 1.11 8.02
C ASP A 206 22.53 -0.08 8.32
N TYR A 207 21.99 -1.30 8.38
CA TYR A 207 22.80 -2.50 8.59
C TYR A 207 23.79 -2.77 7.46
N GLU A 208 23.40 -2.54 6.21
CA GLU A 208 24.31 -2.65 5.06
C GLU A 208 25.43 -1.60 5.15
N GLN A 209 25.10 -0.36 5.53
CA GLN A 209 26.07 0.71 5.71
C GLN A 209 27.04 0.42 6.87
N GLU A 210 26.55 -0.04 8.03
CA GLU A 210 27.39 -0.45 9.16
C GLU A 210 28.33 -1.60 8.77
N ALA A 211 27.82 -2.60 8.04
CA ALA A 211 28.64 -3.70 7.54
C ALA A 211 29.73 -3.22 6.57
N ALA A 212 29.42 -2.24 5.70
CA ALA A 212 30.40 -1.64 4.80
C ALA A 212 31.50 -0.89 5.58
N ILE A 213 31.12 -0.11 6.60
CA ILE A 213 32.08 0.59 7.48
C ILE A 213 32.98 -0.41 8.20
N GLN A 214 32.42 -1.49 8.74
CA GLN A 214 33.22 -2.53 9.42
C GLN A 214 34.19 -3.23 8.47
N ARG A 215 33.78 -3.52 7.23
CA ARG A 215 34.67 -4.06 6.20
C ARG A 215 35.82 -3.10 5.88
N ALA A 216 35.52 -1.80 5.72
CA ALA A 216 36.55 -0.79 5.46
C ALA A 216 37.59 -0.72 6.61
N ARG A 217 37.12 -0.69 7.86
CA ARG A 217 38.00 -0.73 9.04
C ARG A 217 38.85 -2.00 9.10
N ALA A 218 38.27 -3.16 8.76
CA ALA A 218 39.02 -4.41 8.72
C ALA A 218 40.10 -4.38 7.63
N THR A 219 39.82 -3.78 6.47
CA THR A 219 40.83 -3.63 5.40
C THR A 219 41.96 -2.68 5.79
N GLU A 220 41.66 -1.57 6.47
CA GLU A 220 42.66 -0.63 7.00
C GLU A 220 43.57 -1.32 8.04
N CYS A 221 42.97 -2.02 9.00
CA CYS A 221 43.71 -2.78 10.02
C CYS A 221 44.62 -3.85 9.39
N ALA A 222 44.15 -4.53 8.34
CA ALA A 222 44.96 -5.49 7.60
C ALA A 222 46.14 -4.83 6.87
N GLN A 223 45.94 -3.65 6.27
CA GLN A 223 47.00 -2.86 5.64
C GLN A 223 48.04 -2.38 6.65
N GLU A 224 47.62 -1.84 7.80
CA GLU A 224 48.54 -1.43 8.86
C GLU A 224 49.37 -2.61 9.36
N ALA A 225 48.74 -3.77 9.59
CA ALA A 225 49.45 -4.98 10.00
C ALA A 225 50.47 -5.45 8.94
N ALA A 226 50.15 -5.34 7.66
CA ALA A 226 51.07 -5.66 6.57
C ALA A 226 52.29 -4.72 6.56
N MET A 227 52.07 -3.41 6.69
CA MET A 227 53.15 -2.41 6.76
C MET A 227 54.04 -2.59 8.00
N GLN A 228 53.46 -2.97 9.14
CA GLN A 228 54.23 -3.28 10.35
C GLN A 228 55.08 -4.55 10.17
N ARG A 229 54.57 -5.58 9.48
CA ARG A 229 55.36 -6.77 9.14
C ARG A 229 56.53 -6.45 8.21
N GLU A 230 56.31 -5.59 7.21
CA GLU A 230 57.38 -5.15 6.31
C GLU A 230 58.49 -4.42 7.07
N ARG A 231 58.14 -3.43 7.92
CA ARG A 231 59.11 -2.75 8.78
C ARG A 231 59.85 -3.70 9.72
N ALA A 232 59.16 -4.69 10.29
CA ALA A 232 59.79 -5.70 11.15
C ALA A 232 60.81 -6.55 10.36
N ASN A 233 60.47 -6.94 9.12
CA ASN A 233 61.39 -7.68 8.25
C ASN A 233 62.62 -6.83 7.88
N GLU A 234 62.44 -5.55 7.59
CA GLU A 234 63.55 -4.62 7.31
C GLU A 234 64.50 -4.52 8.52
N HIS A 235 63.94 -4.33 9.73
CA HIS A 235 64.73 -4.31 10.96
C HIS A 235 65.47 -5.63 11.22
N GLU A 236 64.84 -6.78 10.96
CA GLU A 236 65.48 -8.08 11.08
C GLU A 236 66.65 -8.23 10.08
N GLN A 237 66.45 -7.80 8.82
CA GLN A 237 67.48 -7.82 7.79
C GLN A 237 68.66 -6.91 8.16
N GLU A 238 68.39 -5.69 8.65
CA GLU A 238 69.43 -4.78 9.10
C GLU A 238 70.21 -5.37 10.29
N ALA A 239 69.51 -5.92 11.28
CA ALA A 239 70.13 -6.59 12.42
C ALA A 239 71.01 -7.78 11.99
N ALA A 240 70.58 -8.56 10.99
CA ALA A 240 71.37 -9.65 10.43
C ALA A 240 72.65 -9.13 9.73
N MET A 241 72.54 -8.04 8.97
CA MET A 241 73.69 -7.38 8.33
C MET A 241 74.68 -6.81 9.36
N GLN A 242 74.17 -6.17 10.41
CA GLN A 242 75.00 -5.68 11.51
C GLN A 242 75.71 -6.82 12.25
N ARG A 243 75.03 -7.94 12.54
CA ARG A 243 75.65 -9.14 13.11
C ARG A 243 76.76 -9.68 12.20
N LYS A 244 76.53 -9.76 10.88
CA LYS A 244 77.55 -10.20 9.93
C LYS A 244 78.81 -9.32 10.00
N ARG A 245 78.65 -8.00 9.92
CA ARG A 245 79.77 -7.03 10.06
C ARG A 245 80.51 -7.19 11.38
N ALA A 246 79.78 -7.34 12.50
CA ALA A 246 80.39 -7.57 13.81
C ALA A 246 81.20 -8.88 13.85
N THR A 247 80.70 -9.98 13.25
CA THR A 247 81.45 -11.25 13.20
C THR A 247 82.68 -11.19 12.30
N GLU A 248 82.64 -10.42 11.20
CA GLU A 248 83.79 -10.17 10.33
C GLU A 248 84.86 -9.36 11.07
N SER A 249 84.47 -8.25 11.70
CA SER A 249 85.38 -7.44 12.52
C SER A 249 86.00 -8.23 13.68
N ALA A 250 85.21 -9.09 14.36
CA ALA A 250 85.73 -9.97 15.41
C ALA A 250 86.76 -10.98 14.87
N ARG A 251 86.54 -11.56 13.67
CA ARG A 251 87.51 -12.44 13.00
C ARG A 251 88.80 -11.70 12.65
N GLU A 252 88.70 -10.48 12.10
CA GLU A 252 89.85 -9.63 11.79
C GLU A 252 90.66 -9.29 13.04
N LEU A 253 89.98 -8.91 14.14
CA LEU A 253 90.63 -8.66 15.42
C LEU A 253 91.31 -9.92 15.98
N PHE A 254 90.70 -11.09 15.85
CA PHE A 254 91.32 -12.36 16.26
C PHE A 254 92.59 -12.64 15.46
N LEU A 255 92.54 -12.51 14.13
CA LEU A 255 93.69 -12.70 13.25
C LEU A 255 94.80 -11.69 13.57
N LEU A 256 94.44 -10.42 13.80
CA LEU A 256 95.39 -9.38 14.16
C LEU A 256 96.06 -9.66 15.51
N LYS A 257 95.30 -10.11 16.52
CA LYS A 257 95.84 -10.55 17.81
C LYS A 257 96.82 -11.72 17.63
N GLN A 258 96.50 -12.70 16.79
CA GLN A 258 97.39 -13.82 16.49
C GLN A 258 98.69 -13.34 15.82
N LYS A 259 98.58 -12.47 14.80
CA LYS A 259 99.73 -11.86 14.12
C LYS A 259 100.60 -11.06 15.09
N PHE A 260 99.99 -10.28 15.97
CA PHE A 260 100.72 -9.50 16.98
C PHE A 260 101.42 -10.40 18.01
N ALA A 261 100.80 -11.50 18.43
CA ALA A 261 101.43 -12.48 19.31
C ALA A 261 102.64 -13.17 18.64
N ALA A 262 102.52 -13.51 17.36
CA ALA A 262 103.63 -14.05 16.56
C ALA A 262 104.77 -13.03 16.44
N PHE A 263 104.46 -11.79 16.04
CA PHE A 263 105.42 -10.69 15.97
C PHE A 263 106.11 -10.43 17.32
N LYS A 264 105.35 -10.44 18.43
CA LYS A 264 105.90 -10.29 19.78
C LYS A 264 106.90 -11.42 20.10
N SER A 265 106.58 -12.65 19.75
CA SER A 265 107.46 -13.82 19.97
C SER A 265 108.73 -13.73 19.12
N GLU A 266 108.61 -13.30 17.87
CA GLU A 266 109.72 -13.09 16.95
C GLU A 266 110.64 -11.93 17.43
N ALA A 267 110.06 -10.80 17.83
CA ALA A 267 110.80 -9.70 18.43
C ALA A 267 111.56 -10.13 19.69
N GLN A 268 110.92 -10.93 20.56
CA GLN A 268 111.59 -11.50 21.74
C GLN A 268 112.76 -12.43 21.36
N LEU A 269 112.61 -13.24 20.31
CA LEU A 269 113.69 -14.08 19.80
C LEU A 269 114.87 -13.24 19.27
N VAL A 270 114.57 -12.18 18.51
CA VAL A 270 115.58 -11.22 18.02
C VAL A 270 116.29 -10.56 19.19
N PHE A 271 115.57 -10.09 20.21
CA PHE A 271 116.16 -9.53 21.43
C PHE A 271 117.13 -10.51 22.10
N ARG A 272 116.72 -11.77 22.33
CA ARG A 272 117.62 -12.80 22.89
C ARG A 272 118.86 -13.03 22.04
N ARG A 273 118.72 -12.97 20.70
CA ARG A 273 119.84 -13.16 19.78
C ARG A 273 120.80 -11.96 19.82
N ILE A 274 120.28 -10.74 19.95
CA ILE A 274 121.08 -9.53 20.20
C ILE A 274 121.82 -9.65 21.54
N GLU A 275 121.14 -10.05 22.62
CA GLU A 275 121.76 -10.25 23.95
C GLU A 275 122.87 -11.32 23.93
N ALA A 276 122.64 -12.44 23.24
CA ALA A 276 123.63 -13.51 23.09
C ALA A 276 124.85 -13.04 22.26
N LEU A 277 124.61 -12.31 21.16
CA LEU A 277 125.69 -11.70 20.38
C LEU A 277 126.47 -10.68 21.19
N ALA A 278 125.80 -9.83 21.97
CA ALA A 278 126.44 -8.86 22.86
C ALA A 278 127.33 -9.57 23.90
N SER A 279 126.82 -10.62 24.54
CA SER A 279 127.60 -11.44 25.49
C SER A 279 128.83 -12.09 24.83
N SER A 280 128.67 -12.64 23.62
CA SER A 280 129.78 -13.23 22.85
C SER A 280 130.85 -12.20 22.47
N LEU A 281 130.41 -10.98 22.15
CA LEU A 281 131.29 -9.86 21.79
C LEU A 281 132.07 -9.36 23.01
N GLU A 282 131.41 -9.24 24.17
CA GLU A 282 132.07 -8.94 25.45
C GLU A 282 133.08 -10.05 25.84
N GLN A 283 132.74 -11.33 25.70
CA GLN A 283 133.71 -12.42 25.93
C GLN A 283 134.92 -12.35 24.98
N ARG A 284 134.69 -12.06 23.69
CA ARG A 284 135.79 -11.86 22.73
C ARG A 284 136.66 -10.67 23.12
N LYS A 285 136.05 -9.57 23.54
CA LYS A 285 136.73 -8.36 24.02
C LYS A 285 137.58 -8.67 25.25
N GLU A 286 137.04 -9.35 26.26
CA GLU A 286 137.82 -9.81 27.44
C GLU A 286 138.98 -10.72 27.03
N LYS A 287 138.73 -11.68 26.14
CA LYS A 287 139.78 -12.57 25.61
C LYS A 287 140.86 -11.79 24.86
N LEU A 288 140.48 -10.75 24.12
CA LEU A 288 141.40 -9.86 23.43
C LEU A 288 142.22 -9.06 24.44
N ILE A 289 141.60 -8.48 25.47
CA ILE A 289 142.27 -7.75 26.56
C ILE A 289 143.29 -8.65 27.25
N SER A 290 142.91 -9.87 27.65
CA SER A 290 143.83 -10.84 28.26
C SER A 290 144.98 -11.21 27.33
N LYS A 291 144.72 -11.36 26.03
CA LYS A 291 145.77 -11.64 25.03
C LYS A 291 146.71 -10.45 24.84
N THR A 292 146.20 -9.23 24.84
CA THR A 292 147.00 -8.00 24.76
C THR A 292 147.89 -7.83 25.99
N LEU A 293 147.36 -8.11 27.18
CA LEU A 293 148.15 -8.12 28.42
C LEU A 293 149.26 -9.17 28.37
N GLN A 294 148.94 -10.42 28.00
CA GLN A 294 149.94 -11.47 27.84
C GLN A 294 151.06 -11.08 26.86
N LEU A 295 150.70 -10.52 25.71
CA LEU A 295 151.69 -10.06 24.72
C LEU A 295 152.52 -8.88 25.22
N HIS A 296 151.94 -8.01 26.06
CA HIS A 296 152.68 -6.92 26.71
C HIS A 296 153.70 -7.45 27.71
N ASP A 297 153.33 -8.42 28.54
CA ASP A 297 154.23 -9.07 29.49
C ASP A 297 155.35 -9.85 28.77
N GLU A 298 155.01 -10.61 27.72
CA GLU A 298 156.00 -11.28 26.86
C GLU A 298 156.95 -10.29 26.18
N LYS A 299 156.45 -9.12 25.78
CA LYS A 299 157.27 -8.04 25.22
C LYS A 299 158.21 -7.47 26.28
N ALA A 300 157.72 -7.16 27.47
CA ALA A 300 158.54 -6.64 28.57
C ALA A 300 159.66 -7.62 28.95
N LEU A 301 159.36 -8.92 29.06
CA LEU A 301 160.36 -9.96 29.34
C LEU A 301 161.44 -10.04 28.25
N LYS A 302 161.04 -9.92 26.98
CA LYS A 302 161.99 -9.89 25.85
C LYS A 302 162.83 -8.62 25.85
N GLU A 303 162.24 -7.46 26.18
CA GLU A 303 162.98 -6.20 26.35
C GLU A 303 164.01 -6.32 27.49
N ASP A 304 163.63 -6.89 28.64
CA ASP A 304 164.55 -7.18 29.74
C ASP A 304 165.68 -8.12 29.30
N LYS A 305 165.37 -9.17 28.53
CA LYS A 305 166.38 -10.11 28.03
C LYS A 305 167.34 -9.45 27.04
N VAL A 306 166.85 -8.56 26.18
CA VAL A 306 167.68 -7.76 25.29
C VAL A 306 168.60 -6.85 26.12
N GLN A 307 168.09 -6.21 27.17
CA GLN A 307 168.88 -5.35 28.05
C GLN A 307 169.97 -6.13 28.81
N GLU A 308 169.68 -7.34 29.29
CA GLU A 308 170.65 -8.24 29.91
C GLU A 308 171.77 -8.62 28.94
N LEU A 309 171.40 -9.04 27.72
CA LEU A 309 172.37 -9.34 26.67
C LEU A 309 173.19 -8.11 26.28
N MET A 310 172.59 -6.93 26.29
CA MET A 310 173.29 -5.67 26.01
C MET A 310 174.34 -5.37 27.10
N ASN A 311 173.99 -5.54 28.38
CA ASN A 311 174.92 -5.37 29.50
C ASN A 311 176.05 -6.41 29.47
N GLU A 312 175.74 -7.67 29.13
CA GLU A 312 176.73 -8.73 28.99
C GLU A 312 177.69 -8.45 27.83
N ASN A 313 177.19 -7.89 26.72
CA ASN A 313 178.02 -7.48 25.59
C ASN A 313 178.96 -6.33 25.98
N VAL A 314 178.50 -5.35 26.75
CA VAL A 314 179.34 -4.27 27.32
C VAL A 314 180.41 -4.85 28.25
N ARG A 315 180.06 -5.83 29.10
CA ARG A 315 181.01 -6.52 29.99
C ARG A 315 182.07 -7.28 29.21
N LEU A 316 181.66 -8.07 28.21
CA LEU A 316 182.54 -8.81 27.33
C LEU A 316 183.46 -7.86 26.56
N GLN A 317 182.95 -6.73 26.08
CA GLN A 317 183.77 -5.69 25.45
C GLN A 317 184.84 -5.15 26.41
N SER A 318 184.48 -4.84 27.67
CA SER A 318 185.49 -4.39 28.66
C SER A 318 186.55 -5.44 28.96
N LEU A 319 186.19 -6.73 28.92
CA LEU A 319 187.12 -7.84 29.14
C LEU A 319 188.05 -8.03 27.95
N VAL A 320 187.55 -7.84 26.73
CA VAL A 320 188.34 -7.79 25.51
C VAL A 320 189.35 -6.64 25.62
N ASP A 321 188.91 -5.43 25.95
CA ASP A 321 189.78 -4.26 26.12
C ASP A 321 190.86 -4.52 27.20
N GLN A 322 190.50 -5.16 28.32
CA GLN A 322 191.44 -5.55 29.37
C GLN A 322 192.47 -6.59 28.88
N LYS A 323 192.05 -7.56 28.09
CA LYS A 323 192.93 -8.60 27.54
C LYS A 323 193.83 -8.05 26.43
N GLU A 324 193.33 -7.13 25.61
CA GLU A 324 194.14 -6.38 24.66
C GLU A 324 195.20 -5.54 25.39
N ALA A 325 194.84 -4.86 26.48
CA ALA A 325 195.81 -4.13 27.31
C ALA A 325 196.87 -5.06 27.94
N GLN A 326 196.47 -6.25 28.42
CA GLN A 326 197.40 -7.26 28.92
C GLN A 326 198.36 -7.77 27.83
N LEU A 327 197.87 -7.99 26.62
CA LEU A 327 198.69 -8.40 25.48
C LEU A 327 199.70 -7.32 25.07
N VAL A 328 199.28 -6.05 25.06
CA VAL A 328 200.18 -4.91 24.79
C VAL A 328 201.29 -4.83 25.85
N ALA A 329 200.95 -4.93 27.14
CA ALA A 329 201.92 -4.92 28.22
C ALA A 329 202.90 -6.11 28.17
N LEU A 330 202.42 -7.31 27.84
CA LEU A 330 203.27 -8.50 27.69
C LEU A 330 204.22 -8.37 26.48
N ASN A 331 203.74 -7.77 25.40
CA ASN A 331 204.54 -7.52 24.20
C ASN A 331 205.62 -6.46 24.44
N GLU A 332 205.36 -5.46 25.29
CA GLU A 332 206.37 -4.50 25.76
C GLU A 332 207.41 -5.15 26.70
N GLN A 333 206.99 -6.04 27.60
CA GLN A 333 207.90 -6.79 28.48
C GLN A 333 208.86 -7.71 27.71
N LEU A 334 208.40 -8.37 26.64
CA LEU A 334 209.25 -9.17 25.75
C LEU A 334 210.22 -8.32 24.91
N LYS A 335 209.90 -7.05 24.67
CA LYS A 335 210.75 -6.11 23.94
C LYS A 335 211.87 -5.51 24.80
N LEU A 336 211.68 -5.44 26.13
CA LEU A 336 212.70 -4.94 27.06
C LEU A 336 213.72 -6.02 27.47
N THR A 337 213.32 -7.29 27.58
CA THR A 337 214.23 -8.41 27.88
C THR A 337 215.18 -8.75 26.72
N SER A 338 214.84 -8.37 25.48
CA SER A 338 215.72 -8.53 24.31
C SER A 338 216.84 -7.47 24.19
N LEU A 339 216.94 -6.51 25.14
CA LEU A 339 217.94 -5.43 25.13
C LEU A 339 218.84 -5.34 26.38
N SER A 340 218.65 -6.16 27.43
CA SER A 340 219.34 -5.96 28.72
C SER A 340 220.54 -6.87 29.04
N GLU A 341 220.86 -7.93 28.29
CA GLU A 341 222.04 -8.77 28.61
C GLU A 341 222.93 -9.02 27.38
N ARG A 342 223.22 -7.92 26.68
CA ARG A 342 224.36 -7.75 25.77
C ARG A 342 225.54 -7.04 26.47
N ASP A 343 225.57 -7.03 27.81
CA ASP A 343 226.69 -6.60 28.67
C ASP A 343 226.88 -7.58 29.84
N LYS A 344 227.35 -8.80 29.51
CA LYS A 344 228.38 -9.58 30.25
C LYS A 344 228.75 -10.83 29.48
#